data_AF-A0A5D3JGH9-F1
#
_entry.id   AF-A0A5D3JGH9-F1
#
_cell.length_a   1.000
_cell.length_b   1.000
_cell.length_c   1.000
_cell.angle_alpha   90.00
_cell.angle_beta   90.00
_cell.angle_gamma   90.00
#
_symmetry.space_group_name_H-M   'P 1'
#
loop_
_entity.id
_entity.type
_entity.pdbx_description
1 polymer ?
#
loop_
_entity_poly.entity_id
_entity_poly.type
_entity_poly.pdbx_seq_one_letter_code
_entity_poly.pdbx_strand_id
1 'polypeptide(L)'
;EQGAGRMSTVNIYITVNNIADVQLITDPAIILATITEVDKAKGEAKDYADEIVGNLDRNIQQVIADAITTAKRDFWEDDNPVGTTRFFNQNLNPNERWPWSQWVYTGENKTIRVGKADGSDIGQTGGSDTVTIERANLPAVQIDVSGETSEQPEQKLKTTRGGVHSHGGVAGKDDPWEIGGDVRQLFNPKELGVTDEAGEHEHEVTVPEHKHTTSGKTANLGEGKSFSVVEAHTLLMCWSRIA
;
A
#
# COMPACT_ATOMS: atom_id res chain seq x y z
N GLU A 1 -17.02 89.78 -19.61
CA GLU A 1 -17.59 89.57 -18.26
C GLU A 1 -17.19 90.76 -17.40
N GLN A 2 -18.16 91.42 -16.77
CA GLN A 2 -17.94 92.63 -15.97
C GLN A 2 -17.28 92.25 -14.64
N GLY A 3 -16.08 92.79 -14.39
CA GLY A 3 -15.30 92.52 -13.19
C GLY A 3 -16.03 93.00 -11.94
N ALA A 4 -16.33 92.07 -11.03
CA ALA A 4 -16.83 92.40 -9.71
C ALA A 4 -15.68 92.98 -8.86
N GLY A 5 -15.56 94.31 -8.81
CA GLY A 5 -14.71 94.98 -7.83
C GLY A 5 -15.44 95.09 -6.49
N ARG A 6 -14.84 94.65 -5.39
CA ARG A 6 -15.30 94.97 -4.03
C ARG A 6 -14.47 96.15 -3.53
N MET A 7 -15.11 97.31 -3.34
CA MET A 7 -14.48 98.47 -2.70
C MET A 7 -14.73 98.38 -1.19
N SER A 8 -13.67 98.38 -0.39
CA SER A 8 -13.76 98.51 1.07
C SER A 8 -12.88 99.67 1.51
N THR A 9 -13.45 100.59 2.28
CA THR A 9 -12.75 101.77 2.80
C THR A 9 -12.59 101.61 4.31
N VAL A 10 -11.35 101.72 4.79
CA VAL A 10 -11.02 101.68 6.22
C VAL A 10 -10.39 103.02 6.57
N ASN A 11 -11.08 103.81 7.40
CA ASN A 11 -10.57 105.09 7.89
C ASN A 11 -9.97 104.87 9.28
N ILE A 12 -8.65 105.03 9.41
CA ILE A 12 -7.93 104.87 10.68
C ILE A 12 -7.49 106.26 11.16
N TYR A 13 -7.85 106.60 12.40
CA TYR A 13 -7.35 107.79 13.09
C TYR A 13 -6.27 107.36 14.08
N ILE A 14 -5.04 107.84 13.90
CA ILE A 14 -3.90 107.53 14.78
C ILE A 14 -3.47 108.82 15.46
N THR A 15 -3.56 108.85 16.80
CA THR A 15 -2.99 109.92 17.62
C THR A 15 -1.56 109.56 17.96
N VAL A 16 -0.61 110.42 17.59
CA VAL A 16 0.82 110.21 17.86
C VAL A 16 1.38 111.38 18.65
N ASN A 17 2.33 111.10 19.53
CA ASN A 17 3.05 112.14 20.28
C ASN A 17 4.03 112.91 19.38
N ASN A 18 4.43 112.30 18.26
CA ASN A 18 5.31 112.89 17.26
C ASN A 18 5.04 112.25 15.89
N ILE A 19 4.79 113.07 14.87
CA ILE A 19 4.52 112.60 13.51
C ILE A 19 5.77 112.07 12.79
N ALA A 20 6.97 112.49 13.21
CA ALA A 20 8.22 112.02 12.61
C ALA A 20 8.51 110.55 12.92
N ASP A 21 7.85 109.99 13.94
CA ASP A 21 7.96 108.58 14.32
C ASP A 21 6.98 107.69 13.56
N VAL A 22 6.10 108.28 12.72
CA VAL A 22 5.21 107.53 11.83
C VAL A 22 5.99 107.11 10.59
N GLN A 23 6.27 105.82 10.50
CA GLN A 23 6.98 105.23 9.36
C GLN A 23 6.05 104.32 8.58
N LEU A 24 6.04 104.48 7.25
CA LEU A 24 5.47 103.49 6.34
C LEU A 24 6.51 102.40 6.14
N ILE A 25 6.38 101.33 6.91
CA ILE A 25 7.20 100.13 6.73
C ILE A 25 6.55 99.22 5.71
N THR A 26 7.36 98.56 4.89
CA THR A 26 6.90 97.60 3.87
C THR A 26 6.56 96.22 4.46
N ASP A 27 6.77 96.03 5.77
CA ASP A 27 6.38 94.84 6.52
C ASP A 27 5.03 95.08 7.23
N PRO A 28 3.93 94.47 6.77
CA PRO A 28 2.60 94.76 7.28
C PRO A 28 2.42 94.25 8.71
N ALA A 29 2.25 95.16 9.67
CA ALA A 29 1.90 94.80 11.04
C ALA A 29 0.43 94.37 11.22
N ILE A 30 -0.46 94.79 10.32
CA ILE A 30 -1.90 94.48 10.34
C ILE A 30 -2.37 94.18 8.92
N ILE A 31 -3.06 93.05 8.73
CA ILE A 31 -3.72 92.67 7.48
C ILE A 31 -5.23 92.66 7.73
N LEU A 32 -6.01 93.29 6.84
CA LEU A 32 -7.46 93.30 6.90
C LEU A 32 -8.02 92.40 5.80
N ALA A 33 -8.81 91.41 6.19
CA ALA A 33 -9.51 90.50 5.29
C ALA A 33 -11.01 90.52 5.59
N THR A 34 -11.83 90.25 4.58
CA THR A 34 -13.28 90.08 4.80
C THR A 34 -13.53 88.78 5.56
N ILE A 35 -14.63 88.71 6.32
CA ILE A 35 -14.99 87.48 7.04
C ILE A 35 -15.13 86.28 6.08
N THR A 36 -15.59 86.51 4.85
CA THR A 36 -15.67 85.47 3.81
C THR A 36 -14.30 84.90 3.44
N GLU A 37 -13.25 85.73 3.34
CA GLU A 37 -11.89 85.26 3.04
C GLU A 37 -11.29 84.52 4.24
N VAL A 38 -11.57 84.97 5.46
CA VAL A 38 -11.17 84.28 6.70
C VAL A 38 -11.86 82.92 6.81
N ASP A 39 -13.17 82.84 6.55
CA ASP A 39 -13.92 81.58 6.57
C ASP A 39 -13.47 80.63 5.46
N LYS A 40 -13.12 81.16 4.28
CA LYS A 40 -12.53 80.36 3.20
C LYS A 40 -11.18 79.77 3.64
N ALA A 41 -10.28 80.58 4.18
CA ALA A 41 -8.98 80.11 4.66
C ALA A 41 -9.13 79.07 5.78
N LYS A 42 -10.11 79.27 6.69
CA LYS A 42 -10.47 78.29 7.71
C LYS A 42 -11.00 76.98 7.10
N GLY A 43 -11.84 77.06 6.08
CA GLY A 43 -12.36 75.91 5.34
C GLY A 43 -11.23 75.12 4.68
N GLU A 44 -10.36 75.79 3.92
CA GLU A 44 -9.20 75.17 3.27
C GLU A 44 -8.26 74.51 4.29
N ALA A 45 -8.00 75.16 5.43
CA ALA A 45 -7.19 74.57 6.51
C ALA A 45 -7.86 73.35 7.15
N LYS A 46 -9.19 73.37 7.30
CA LYS A 46 -9.96 72.24 7.81
C LYS A 46 -9.96 71.08 6.81
N ASP A 47 -10.18 71.35 5.53
CA ASP A 47 -10.19 70.34 4.47
C ASP A 47 -8.81 69.67 4.36
N TYR A 48 -7.73 70.44 4.45
CA TYR A 48 -6.37 69.90 4.54
C TYR A 48 -6.19 69.00 5.77
N ALA A 49 -6.63 69.43 6.95
CA ALA A 49 -6.53 68.62 8.16
C ALA A 49 -7.35 67.33 8.06
N ASP A 50 -8.57 67.40 7.54
CA ASP A 50 -9.46 66.26 7.33
C ASP A 50 -8.86 65.28 6.30
N GLU A 51 -8.23 65.78 5.24
CA GLU A 51 -7.49 64.97 4.26
C GLU A 51 -6.32 64.24 4.90
N ILE A 52 -5.48 64.94 5.68
CA ILE A 52 -4.35 64.33 6.39
C ILE A 52 -4.83 63.27 7.38
N VAL A 53 -5.88 63.55 8.16
CA VAL A 53 -6.45 62.58 9.11
C VAL A 53 -7.02 61.37 8.38
N GLY A 54 -7.75 61.57 7.29
CA GLY A 54 -8.31 60.48 6.48
C GLY A 54 -7.24 59.65 5.76
N ASN A 55 -6.13 60.25 5.35
CA ASN A 55 -4.97 59.53 4.82
C ASN A 55 -4.27 58.73 5.92
N LEU A 56 -4.07 59.32 7.09
CA LEU A 56 -3.43 58.66 8.23
C LEU A 56 -4.23 57.46 8.71
N ASP A 57 -5.55 57.59 8.86
CA ASP A 57 -6.43 56.48 9.25
C ASP A 57 -6.32 55.30 8.27
N ARG A 58 -6.42 55.56 6.96
CA ARG A 58 -6.27 54.52 5.93
C ARG A 58 -4.89 53.83 5.99
N ASN A 59 -3.82 54.61 6.13
CA ASN A 59 -2.46 54.06 6.21
C ASN A 59 -2.29 53.19 7.46
N ILE A 60 -2.81 53.64 8.62
CA ILE A 60 -2.76 52.87 9.87
C ILE A 60 -3.54 51.56 9.72
N GLN A 61 -4.77 51.62 9.19
CA GLN A 61 -5.59 50.42 8.94
C GLN A 61 -4.86 49.42 8.04
N GLN A 62 -4.23 49.90 6.96
CA GLN A 62 -3.48 49.06 6.04
C GLN A 62 -2.26 48.42 6.71
N VAL A 63 -1.42 49.21 7.40
CA VAL A 63 -0.23 48.69 8.09
C VAL A 63 -0.62 47.67 9.16
N ILE A 64 -1.71 47.89 9.90
CA ILE A 64 -2.23 46.93 10.88
C ILE A 64 -2.69 45.63 10.17
N ALA A 65 -3.44 45.74 9.07
CA ALA A 65 -3.90 44.58 8.32
C ALA A 65 -2.74 43.75 7.74
N ASP A 66 -1.71 44.42 7.22
CA ASP A 66 -0.51 43.80 6.70
C ASP A 66 0.30 43.13 7.82
N ALA A 67 0.45 43.79 8.97
CA ALA A 67 1.12 43.23 10.14
C ALA A 67 0.40 41.99 10.68
N ILE A 68 -0.94 42.02 10.77
CA ILE A 68 -1.73 40.85 11.19
C ILE A 68 -1.60 39.71 10.18
N THR A 69 -1.64 40.01 8.89
CA THR A 69 -1.50 39.00 7.83
C THR A 69 -0.13 38.32 7.89
N THR A 70 0.93 39.12 8.08
CA THR A 70 2.30 38.64 8.25
C THR A 70 2.41 37.77 9.51
N ALA A 71 1.95 38.26 10.66
CA ALA A 71 2.02 37.49 11.91
C ALA A 71 1.25 36.15 11.84
N LYS A 72 0.09 36.13 11.18
CA LYS A 72 -0.65 34.89 10.94
C LYS A 72 0.09 33.93 10.02
N ARG A 73 0.85 34.46 9.04
CA ARG A 73 1.68 33.65 8.16
C ARG A 73 2.84 33.06 8.95
N ASP A 74 3.60 33.89 9.64
CA ASP A 74 4.79 33.48 10.41
C ASP A 74 4.43 32.41 11.45
N PHE A 75 3.34 32.62 12.21
CA PHE A 75 2.86 31.62 13.17
C PHE A 75 2.52 30.28 12.51
N TRP A 76 1.91 30.32 11.32
CA TRP A 76 1.60 29.11 10.58
C TRP A 76 2.87 28.40 10.08
N GLU A 77 3.86 29.16 9.60
CA GLU A 77 5.17 28.63 9.17
C GLU A 77 5.90 27.93 10.32
N ASP A 78 5.92 28.55 11.50
CA ASP A 78 6.55 28.01 12.72
C ASP A 78 5.88 26.71 13.20
N ASP A 79 4.55 26.61 13.10
CA ASP A 79 3.77 25.42 13.44
C ASP A 79 3.84 24.33 12.35
N ASN A 80 4.26 24.68 11.14
CA ASN A 80 4.29 23.79 9.99
C ASN A 80 5.64 23.79 9.27
N PRO A 81 6.79 23.64 9.94
CA PRO A 81 8.08 23.67 9.25
C PRO A 81 8.15 22.63 8.12
N VAL A 82 8.99 22.86 7.12
CA VAL A 82 9.23 21.89 6.04
C VAL A 82 9.67 20.54 6.65
N GLY A 83 9.05 19.46 6.18
CA GLY A 83 9.17 18.12 6.78
C GLY A 83 8.03 17.73 7.72
N THR A 84 7.18 18.68 8.14
CA THR A 84 5.98 18.39 8.94
C THR A 84 5.04 17.45 8.20
N THR A 85 4.49 16.48 8.92
CA THR A 85 3.46 15.56 8.40
C THR A 85 2.16 15.76 9.14
N ARG A 86 1.03 15.82 8.41
CA ARG A 86 -0.31 16.01 8.95
C ARG A 86 -1.28 14.93 8.51
N PHE A 87 -2.16 14.56 9.43
CA PHE A 87 -3.28 13.64 9.21
C PHE A 87 -4.59 14.42 9.19
N PHE A 88 -5.43 14.17 8.18
CA PHE A 88 -6.76 14.74 8.06
C PHE A 88 -7.82 13.64 8.03
N ASN A 89 -8.85 13.78 8.87
CA ASN A 89 -10.01 12.89 8.91
C ASN A 89 -11.09 13.25 7.89
N GLN A 90 -10.77 14.13 6.95
CA GLN A 90 -11.63 14.58 5.87
C GLN A 90 -10.81 14.63 4.58
N ASN A 91 -11.51 14.69 3.44
CA ASN A 91 -10.87 14.95 2.16
C ASN A 91 -10.41 16.41 2.10
N LEU A 92 -9.17 16.67 2.53
CA LEU A 92 -8.55 17.98 2.55
C LEU A 92 -7.23 17.92 1.80
N ASN A 93 -7.12 18.76 0.78
CA ASN A 93 -5.88 19.01 0.07
C ASN A 93 -5.18 20.25 0.65
N PRO A 94 -4.05 20.09 1.38
CA PRO A 94 -3.37 21.23 1.99
C PRO A 94 -2.80 22.21 0.96
N ASN A 95 -2.54 21.77 -0.28
CA ASN A 95 -2.12 22.67 -1.35
C ASN A 95 -3.24 23.61 -1.82
N GLU A 96 -4.51 23.21 -1.68
CA GLU A 96 -5.65 24.09 -1.94
C GLU A 96 -5.94 25.00 -0.75
N ARG A 97 -5.82 24.45 0.48
CA ARG A 97 -6.09 25.18 1.72
C ARG A 97 -5.03 26.25 2.02
N TRP A 98 -3.77 25.95 1.72
CA TRP A 98 -2.61 26.82 1.95
C TRP A 98 -1.76 26.92 0.68
N PRO A 99 -2.20 27.68 -0.33
CA PRO A 99 -1.57 27.70 -1.66
C PRO A 99 -0.13 28.24 -1.71
N TRP A 100 0.31 28.88 -0.64
CA TRP A 100 1.68 29.38 -0.47
C TRP A 100 2.67 28.30 0.01
N SER A 101 2.18 27.10 0.30
CA SER A 101 2.98 25.97 0.75
C SER A 101 2.84 24.81 -0.23
N GLN A 102 3.76 23.86 -0.16
CA GLN A 102 3.74 22.67 -0.99
C GLN A 102 3.76 21.41 -0.13
N TRP A 103 2.85 20.49 -0.46
CA TRP A 103 2.65 19.25 0.26
C TRP A 103 2.58 18.08 -0.71
N VAL A 104 3.16 16.95 -0.31
CA VAL A 104 3.10 15.69 -1.03
C VAL A 104 2.23 14.69 -0.26
N TYR A 105 1.39 13.96 -0.98
CA TYR A 105 0.62 12.87 -0.38
C TYR A 105 1.57 11.70 -0.11
N THR A 106 1.53 11.16 1.11
CA THR A 106 2.51 10.16 1.57
C THR A 106 2.20 8.73 1.10
N GLY A 107 1.07 8.54 0.42
CA GLY A 107 0.59 7.27 -0.09
C GLY A 107 -0.50 6.63 0.79
N GLU A 108 -1.08 5.55 0.29
CA GLU A 108 -2.24 4.88 0.87
C GLU A 108 -1.84 3.59 1.60
N ASN A 109 -2.68 3.18 2.57
CA ASN A 109 -2.54 1.91 3.31
C ASN A 109 -1.15 1.71 3.93
N LYS A 110 -0.60 2.75 4.55
CA LYS A 110 0.69 2.71 5.25
C LYS A 110 0.51 2.94 6.75
N THR A 111 1.21 2.15 7.54
CA THR A 111 1.40 2.40 8.98
C THR A 111 2.66 3.25 9.18
N ILE A 112 2.60 4.22 10.10
CA ILE A 112 3.75 5.06 10.45
C ILE A 112 4.59 4.37 11.51
N ARG A 113 5.90 4.33 11.30
CA ARG A 113 6.89 3.82 12.25
C ARG A 113 7.86 4.94 12.64
N VAL A 114 8.39 4.86 13.84
CA VAL A 114 9.43 5.78 14.32
C VAL A 114 10.74 5.39 13.64
N GLY A 115 11.32 6.32 12.88
CA GLY A 115 12.65 6.15 12.29
C GLY A 115 13.76 6.15 13.34
N LYS A 116 14.97 5.81 12.93
CA LYS A 116 16.16 5.91 13.77
C LYS A 116 16.40 7.34 14.20
N ALA A 117 16.95 7.49 15.41
CA ALA A 117 17.30 8.79 15.98
C ALA A 117 18.32 9.56 15.13
N ASP A 118 19.14 8.87 14.33
CA ASP A 118 20.13 9.47 13.42
C ASP A 118 19.53 9.92 12.07
N GLY A 119 18.25 9.63 11.84
CA GLY A 119 17.52 9.97 10.62
C GLY A 119 17.86 9.14 9.38
N SER A 120 18.72 8.13 9.49
CA SER A 120 19.26 7.38 8.34
C SER A 120 18.21 6.57 7.55
N ASP A 121 17.07 6.27 8.15
CA ASP A 121 15.97 5.53 7.53
C ASP A 121 14.66 6.32 7.42
N ILE A 122 14.69 7.64 7.69
CA ILE A 122 13.52 8.50 7.49
C ILE A 122 13.11 8.46 6.02
N GLY A 123 11.81 8.25 5.78
CA GLY A 123 11.22 8.19 4.45
C GLY A 123 11.32 6.83 3.75
N GLN A 124 12.02 5.84 4.35
CA GLN A 124 12.01 4.48 3.81
C GLN A 124 10.64 3.83 4.00
N THR A 125 10.20 3.06 3.00
CA THR A 125 8.91 2.34 3.02
C THR A 125 9.13 0.84 2.89
N GLY A 126 8.27 0.05 3.51
CA GLY A 126 8.29 -1.41 3.37
C GLY A 126 7.04 -2.06 3.96
N GLY A 127 6.97 -3.39 3.87
CA GLY A 127 5.82 -4.19 4.31
C GLY A 127 4.91 -4.64 3.17
N SER A 128 3.94 -5.49 3.51
CA SER A 128 2.90 -6.02 2.61
C SER A 128 1.64 -6.29 3.43
N ASP A 129 0.48 -5.97 2.85
CA ASP A 129 -0.83 -6.24 3.45
C ASP A 129 -1.21 -7.72 3.38
N THR A 130 -0.50 -8.50 2.56
CA THR A 130 -0.75 -9.93 2.39
C THR A 130 0.52 -10.75 2.55
N VAL A 131 0.34 -11.98 3.02
CA VAL A 131 1.41 -12.96 3.15
C VAL A 131 0.91 -14.33 2.70
N THR A 132 1.81 -15.11 2.10
CA THR A 132 1.61 -16.54 1.81
C THR A 132 2.55 -17.34 2.69
N ILE A 133 2.05 -18.34 3.40
CA ILE A 133 2.90 -19.25 4.16
C ILE A 133 3.62 -20.19 3.19
N GLU A 134 4.94 -20.12 3.19
CA GLU A 134 5.83 -21.01 2.44
C GLU A 134 6.34 -22.15 3.31
N ARG A 135 6.90 -23.19 2.67
CA ARG A 135 7.48 -24.33 3.39
C ARG A 135 8.56 -23.90 4.39
N ALA A 136 9.35 -22.88 4.07
CA ALA A 136 10.38 -22.34 4.96
C ALA A 136 9.83 -21.63 6.20
N ASN A 137 8.53 -21.26 6.20
CA ASN A 137 7.87 -20.69 7.37
C ASN A 137 7.27 -21.74 8.30
N LEU A 138 7.20 -23.01 7.87
CA LEU A 138 6.63 -24.08 8.67
C LEU A 138 7.62 -24.50 9.79
N PRO A 139 7.10 -24.86 10.98
CA PRO A 139 7.94 -25.43 12.03
C PRO A 139 8.72 -26.66 11.54
N ALA A 140 9.95 -26.81 12.01
CA ALA A 140 10.79 -27.98 11.73
C ALA A 140 10.34 -29.18 12.60
N VAL A 141 9.16 -29.72 12.32
CA VAL A 141 8.59 -30.90 13.01
C VAL A 141 8.72 -32.12 12.11
N GLN A 142 9.34 -33.18 12.64
CA GLN A 142 9.37 -34.49 11.99
C GLN A 142 8.08 -35.24 12.32
N ILE A 143 7.36 -35.69 11.29
CA ILE A 143 6.18 -36.54 11.44
C ILE A 143 6.55 -37.91 10.88
N ASP A 144 6.69 -38.89 11.76
CA ASP A 144 6.94 -40.27 11.35
C ASP A 144 5.64 -40.89 10.83
N VAL A 145 5.66 -41.41 9.61
CA VAL A 145 4.55 -42.14 9.00
C VAL A 145 5.05 -43.54 8.69
N SER A 146 4.53 -44.53 9.44
CA SER A 146 4.83 -45.94 9.23
C SER A 146 3.57 -46.70 8.82
N GLY A 147 3.72 -47.66 7.92
CA GLY A 147 2.67 -48.61 7.55
C GLY A 147 3.29 -49.95 7.16
N GLU A 148 2.68 -51.05 7.60
CA GLU A 148 3.10 -52.41 7.26
C GLU A 148 1.87 -53.21 6.82
N THR A 149 2.04 -54.10 5.83
CA THR A 149 1.02 -55.12 5.53
C THR A 149 1.21 -56.29 6.49
N SER A 150 0.14 -57.05 6.75
CA SER A 150 0.31 -58.36 7.38
C SER A 150 1.20 -59.25 6.50
N GLU A 151 2.01 -60.10 7.14
CA GLU A 151 2.79 -61.11 6.44
C GLU A 151 1.85 -62.11 5.77
N GLN A 152 2.08 -62.39 4.48
CA GLN A 152 1.33 -63.43 3.78
C GLN A 152 2.07 -64.75 3.99
N PRO A 153 1.48 -65.71 4.72
CA PRO A 153 2.13 -66.99 4.98
C PRO A 153 2.33 -67.76 3.67
N GLU A 154 3.23 -68.74 3.68
CA GLU A 154 3.44 -69.65 2.54
C GLU A 154 2.13 -70.23 2.02
N GLN A 155 1.95 -70.20 0.69
CA GLN A 155 0.79 -70.79 0.03
C GLN A 155 1.22 -71.91 -0.91
N LYS A 156 0.56 -73.06 -0.80
CA LYS A 156 0.69 -74.15 -1.76
C LYS A 156 -0.48 -74.09 -2.72
N LEU A 157 -0.20 -73.72 -3.96
CA LEU A 157 -1.19 -73.67 -5.03
C LEU A 157 -1.07 -74.95 -5.86
N LYS A 158 -2.21 -75.60 -6.11
CA LYS A 158 -2.27 -76.81 -6.92
C LYS A 158 -3.03 -76.54 -8.21
N THR A 159 -2.54 -77.11 -9.31
CA THR A 159 -3.32 -77.11 -10.56
C THR A 159 -4.57 -77.96 -10.38
N THR A 160 -5.63 -77.70 -11.15
CA THR A 160 -6.74 -78.65 -11.24
C THR A 160 -6.21 -79.99 -11.72
N ARG A 161 -6.59 -81.07 -11.06
CA ARG A 161 -6.19 -82.43 -11.39
C ARG A 161 -6.65 -82.78 -12.81
N GLY A 162 -5.73 -83.34 -13.61
CA GLY A 162 -5.96 -83.66 -15.01
C GLY A 162 -4.75 -84.35 -15.62
N GLY A 163 -4.64 -84.32 -16.94
CA GLY A 163 -3.46 -84.85 -17.62
C GLY A 163 -3.43 -86.37 -17.76
N VAL A 164 -4.54 -87.08 -17.53
CA VAL A 164 -4.69 -88.45 -18.05
C VAL A 164 -4.60 -88.37 -19.55
N HIS A 165 -3.50 -88.90 -20.06
CA HIS A 165 -3.31 -89.12 -21.47
C HIS A 165 -2.42 -90.34 -21.66
N SER A 166 -2.63 -91.01 -22.79
CA SER A 166 -1.76 -92.03 -23.33
C SER A 166 -1.22 -91.55 -24.67
N HIS A 167 -0.05 -92.07 -25.06
CA HIS A 167 0.48 -91.84 -26.40
C HIS A 167 0.20 -93.10 -27.25
N GLY A 168 -0.34 -92.89 -28.44
CA GLY A 168 -0.51 -93.96 -29.42
C GLY A 168 0.77 -94.19 -30.24
N GLY A 169 0.79 -95.26 -31.03
CA GLY A 169 1.89 -95.55 -31.95
C GLY A 169 2.98 -96.46 -31.38
N VAL A 170 2.69 -97.16 -30.29
CA VAL A 170 3.52 -98.24 -29.75
C VAL A 170 3.02 -99.60 -30.26
N ALA A 171 3.83 -100.66 -30.12
CA ALA A 171 3.38 -102.02 -30.39
C ALA A 171 2.22 -102.39 -29.45
N GLY A 172 1.24 -103.16 -29.94
CA GLY A 172 0.19 -103.74 -29.07
C GLY A 172 0.78 -104.78 -28.11
N LYS A 173 0.11 -105.02 -26.98
CA LYS A 173 0.50 -106.07 -26.03
C LYS A 173 -0.73 -106.86 -25.57
N ASP A 174 -0.57 -108.17 -25.42
CA ASP A 174 -1.55 -109.05 -24.77
C ASP A 174 -1.17 -109.28 -23.30
N ASP A 175 0.12 -109.18 -22.95
CA ASP A 175 0.66 -109.29 -21.59
C ASP A 175 1.41 -107.99 -21.17
N PRO A 176 1.23 -107.49 -19.92
CA PRO A 176 1.95 -106.30 -19.42
C PRO A 176 3.47 -106.33 -19.56
N TRP A 177 4.10 -107.51 -19.60
CA TRP A 177 5.56 -107.67 -19.65
C TRP A 177 6.13 -107.84 -21.08
N GLU A 178 5.30 -107.75 -22.11
CA GLU A 178 5.68 -108.04 -23.51
C GLU A 178 6.54 -106.93 -24.15
N ILE A 179 6.46 -105.71 -23.61
CA ILE A 179 7.17 -104.53 -24.11
C ILE A 179 8.27 -104.14 -23.10
N GLY A 180 9.41 -104.83 -23.17
CA GLY A 180 10.60 -104.61 -22.36
C GLY A 180 11.55 -105.81 -22.35
N GLY A 181 12.86 -105.58 -22.22
CA GLY A 181 13.88 -106.66 -22.22
C GLY A 181 14.37 -107.08 -23.61
N ASP A 182 14.77 -108.34 -23.76
CA ASP A 182 15.42 -108.96 -24.92
C ASP A 182 14.43 -109.59 -25.94
N VAL A 183 13.15 -109.20 -25.85
CA VAL A 183 12.06 -109.64 -26.73
C VAL A 183 11.96 -108.73 -27.97
N ARG A 184 11.75 -109.33 -29.15
CA ARG A 184 11.52 -108.61 -30.42
C ARG A 184 10.05 -108.72 -30.82
N GLN A 185 9.38 -107.58 -30.98
CA GLN A 185 7.99 -107.51 -31.42
C GLN A 185 7.89 -106.78 -32.76
N LEU A 186 7.02 -107.25 -33.67
CA LEU A 186 6.80 -106.64 -34.97
C LEU A 186 5.71 -105.58 -34.88
N PHE A 187 6.01 -104.36 -35.30
CA PHE A 187 5.04 -103.25 -35.31
C PHE A 187 4.00 -103.49 -36.41
N ASN A 188 2.71 -103.54 -36.04
CA ASN A 188 1.60 -103.57 -36.99
C ASN A 188 1.04 -102.14 -37.17
N PRO A 189 1.29 -101.46 -38.30
CA PRO A 189 0.79 -100.10 -38.51
C PRO A 189 -0.73 -100.02 -38.63
N LYS A 190 -1.43 -101.15 -38.80
CA LYS A 190 -2.90 -101.20 -38.90
C LYS A 190 -3.60 -101.31 -37.54
N GLU A 191 -2.88 -101.77 -36.50
CA GLU A 191 -3.42 -101.96 -35.15
C GLU A 191 -2.38 -101.46 -34.15
N LEU A 192 -2.53 -100.19 -33.74
CA LEU A 192 -1.58 -99.51 -32.85
C LEU A 192 -1.92 -99.81 -31.39
N GLY A 193 -0.90 -100.10 -30.59
CA GLY A 193 -1.00 -100.09 -29.14
C GLY A 193 -1.02 -98.68 -28.57
N VAL A 194 -1.36 -98.60 -27.28
CA VAL A 194 -1.28 -97.38 -26.47
C VAL A 194 -0.32 -97.61 -25.32
N THR A 195 0.43 -96.57 -24.94
CA THR A 195 1.15 -96.61 -23.66
C THR A 195 0.14 -96.68 -22.52
N ASP A 196 0.57 -97.17 -21.36
CA ASP A 196 -0.23 -97.08 -20.15
C ASP A 196 -0.54 -95.60 -19.85
N GLU A 197 -1.69 -95.34 -19.23
CA GLU A 197 -2.09 -93.98 -18.85
C GLU A 197 -1.17 -93.46 -17.74
N ALA A 198 -0.55 -92.31 -17.98
CA ALA A 198 -0.02 -91.52 -16.88
C ALA A 198 -1.24 -90.97 -16.13
N GLY A 199 -1.60 -91.60 -15.01
CA GLY A 199 -2.82 -91.30 -14.26
C GLY A 199 -2.99 -89.81 -13.91
N GLU A 200 -4.19 -89.46 -13.43
CA GLU A 200 -4.49 -88.07 -13.06
C GLU A 200 -3.48 -87.54 -12.04
N HIS A 201 -2.82 -86.44 -12.38
CA HIS A 201 -1.89 -85.78 -11.49
C HIS A 201 -2.20 -84.28 -11.41
N GLU A 202 -1.65 -83.67 -10.37
CA GLU A 202 -1.65 -82.24 -10.16
C GLU A 202 -0.21 -81.79 -9.94
N HIS A 203 0.06 -80.54 -10.28
CA HIS A 203 1.31 -79.90 -9.96
C HIS A 203 1.11 -78.97 -8.79
N GLU A 204 2.02 -79.03 -7.82
CA GLU A 204 2.07 -78.10 -6.69
C GLU A 204 3.13 -77.02 -6.97
N VAL A 205 2.77 -75.78 -6.71
CA VAL A 205 3.69 -74.64 -6.71
C VAL A 205 3.62 -73.97 -5.34
N THR A 206 4.78 -73.85 -4.70
CA THR A 206 4.91 -73.12 -3.43
C THR A 206 5.17 -71.66 -3.71
N VAL A 207 4.29 -70.79 -3.21
CA VAL A 207 4.52 -69.35 -3.10
C VAL A 207 5.09 -69.09 -1.70
N PRO A 208 6.36 -68.71 -1.58
CA PRO A 208 6.99 -68.49 -0.28
C PRO A 208 6.34 -67.30 0.45
N GLU A 209 6.55 -67.26 1.76
CA GLU A 209 6.19 -66.13 2.60
C GLU A 209 6.81 -64.84 2.05
N HIS A 210 5.99 -63.81 1.95
CA HIS A 210 6.41 -62.52 1.42
C HIS A 210 5.64 -61.37 2.06
N LYS A 211 6.25 -60.19 1.99
CA LYS A 211 5.65 -58.93 2.42
C LYS A 211 5.69 -57.90 1.30
N HIS A 212 4.73 -56.99 1.31
CA HIS A 212 4.72 -55.86 0.39
C HIS A 212 5.18 -54.59 1.09
N THR A 213 5.99 -53.79 0.40
CA THR A 213 6.30 -52.43 0.83
C THR A 213 5.30 -51.47 0.21
N THR A 214 4.63 -50.69 1.04
CA THR A 214 3.68 -49.67 0.61
C THR A 214 4.30 -48.28 0.78
N SER A 215 4.16 -47.45 -0.24
CA SER A 215 4.48 -46.03 -0.18
C SER A 215 3.37 -45.21 -0.81
N GLY A 216 3.23 -43.96 -0.38
CA GLY A 216 2.17 -43.08 -0.83
C GLY A 216 2.46 -41.63 -0.48
N LYS A 217 1.65 -40.72 -1.02
CA LYS A 217 1.65 -39.30 -0.66
C LYS A 217 0.36 -38.99 0.08
N THR A 218 0.43 -38.10 1.07
CA THR A 218 -0.76 -37.49 1.64
C THR A 218 -1.34 -36.45 0.68
N ALA A 219 -2.54 -35.94 0.99
CA ALA A 219 -3.02 -34.72 0.37
C ALA A 219 -2.10 -33.54 0.71
N ASN A 220 -2.22 -32.46 -0.08
CA ASN A 220 -1.54 -31.21 0.23
C ASN A 220 -2.06 -30.65 1.57
N LEU A 221 -1.16 -30.23 2.45
CA LEU A 221 -1.52 -29.64 3.75
C LEU A 221 -2.07 -28.21 3.64
N GLY A 222 -1.97 -27.58 2.46
CA GLY A 222 -2.49 -26.25 2.21
C GLY A 222 -2.54 -25.92 0.73
N GLU A 223 -3.19 -24.81 0.41
CA GLU A 223 -3.44 -24.37 -0.96
C GLU A 223 -2.48 -23.26 -1.43
N GLY A 224 -1.57 -22.80 -0.56
CA GLY A 224 -0.64 -21.69 -0.88
C GLY A 224 -1.34 -20.35 -1.11
N LYS A 225 -2.57 -20.20 -0.61
CA LYS A 225 -3.33 -18.95 -0.73
C LYS A 225 -2.74 -17.88 0.19
N SER A 226 -2.65 -16.67 -0.33
CA SER A 226 -2.33 -15.49 0.47
C SER A 226 -3.48 -15.19 1.44
N PHE A 227 -3.14 -14.68 2.62
CA PHE A 227 -4.10 -14.12 3.56
C PHE A 227 -3.69 -12.70 3.96
N SER A 228 -4.68 -11.93 4.42
CA SER A 228 -4.48 -10.56 4.89
C SER A 228 -3.81 -10.58 6.26
N VAL A 229 -2.81 -9.71 6.42
CA VAL A 229 -2.20 -9.38 7.71
C VAL A 229 -2.57 -7.96 8.17
N VAL A 230 -3.54 -7.34 7.48
CA VAL A 230 -4.03 -6.00 7.82
C VAL A 230 -4.81 -6.04 9.13
N GLU A 231 -4.34 -5.27 10.10
CA GLU A 231 -5.00 -5.09 11.39
C GLU A 231 -6.21 -4.15 11.30
N ALA A 232 -7.07 -4.14 12.31
CA ALA A 232 -8.16 -3.17 12.39
C ALA A 232 -7.60 -1.75 12.46
N HIS A 233 -8.05 -0.85 11.57
CA HIS A 233 -7.45 0.48 11.42
C HIS A 233 -8.49 1.55 11.05
N THR A 234 -8.10 2.81 11.16
CA THR A 234 -8.84 3.98 10.66
C THR A 234 -7.97 4.69 9.63
N LEU A 235 -8.54 5.02 8.47
CA LEU A 235 -7.84 5.71 7.39
C LEU A 235 -8.01 7.22 7.51
N LEU A 236 -6.89 7.93 7.46
CA LEU A 236 -6.80 9.38 7.42
C LEU A 236 -5.95 9.77 6.20
N MET A 237 -6.22 10.92 5.59
CA MET A 237 -5.30 11.47 4.58
C MET A 237 -4.01 11.89 5.26
N CYS A 238 -2.86 11.49 4.72
CA CYS A 238 -1.55 11.83 5.26
C CYS A 238 -0.72 12.61 4.24
N TRP A 239 -0.38 13.84 4.57
CA TRP A 239 0.40 14.76 3.74
C TRP A 239 1.66 15.19 4.45
N SER A 240 2.77 15.31 3.73
CA SER A 240 4.03 15.85 4.24
C SER A 240 4.37 17.14 3.51
N ARG A 241 4.76 18.18 4.25
CA ARG A 241 5.15 19.47 3.70
C ARG A 241 6.57 19.39 3.14
N ILE A 242 6.77 19.85 1.91
CA ILE A 242 8.06 19.85 1.21
C ILE A 242 8.58 21.26 0.90
N ALA A 243 7.72 22.28 0.88
CA ALA A 243 8.10 23.69 0.78
C ALA A 243 7.04 24.60 1.42
#